data_AF-A0A7M3WB22-F1
#
_entry.id   AF-A0A7M3WB22-F1
#
_cell.length_a   1.000
_cell.length_b   1.000
_cell.length_c   1.000
_cell.angle_alpha   90.00
_cell.angle_beta   90.00
_cell.angle_gamma   90.00
#
_symmetry.space_group_name_H-M   'P 1'
#
loop_
_entity.id
_entity.type
_entity.pdbx_description
1 polymer ?
#
loop_
_entity_poly.entity_id
_entity_poly.type
_entity_poly.pdbx_seq_one_letter_code
_entity_poly.pdbx_strand_id
1 'polypeptide(L)'
;MKGCGPVSAESHYLNALEALDEGDRDRAKTEAKKATTLDPDHLEAWSILVEACLPPAGLPPTMAQAAQALSAVKKIVAADPSRMDMWVRGGRLMADDLGMLHDALHWWQACREIAPREVTPVVEMASILADMGEYANAQQRLQSILDDNMDVGMTQFRKINGLLQLVRAAAAQQERDIFKPNEKHHDGWEAIRQKMRKPPLSENIIFLITAVPLLLILIILLQGMSGPSFNIGTLCLNTLIILIVIMVCMRNAKRWFQIINRPAFNLLRAMNFEAATGYTVMTEDIRTSVLYMYIMQRKPTSWQERMLKIIDKGTPLPKNWRLRLPDFESHLNDDGVVEIEEGPLLQAYEEE
;
A
#
# COMPACT_ATOMS: atom_id res chain seq x y z
N MET A 1 40.37 -31.61 26.80
CA MET A 1 40.66 -30.17 26.92
C MET A 1 40.03 -29.50 25.71
N LYS A 2 38.76 -29.07 25.76
CA LYS A 2 38.35 -27.68 26.04
C LYS A 2 39.31 -26.66 25.41
N GLY A 3 39.01 -26.31 24.16
CA GLY A 3 39.73 -25.35 23.32
C GLY A 3 38.80 -24.80 22.24
N CYS A 4 37.67 -24.23 22.66
CA CYS A 4 36.86 -23.35 21.82
C CYS A 4 37.01 -21.95 22.44
N GLY A 5 37.48 -20.98 21.65
CA GLY A 5 37.57 -19.59 22.10
C GLY A 5 36.18 -19.00 22.38
N PRO A 6 36.09 -17.78 22.93
CA PRO A 6 34.81 -17.07 22.96
C PRO A 6 34.26 -17.01 21.53
N VAL A 7 33.05 -17.53 21.31
CA VAL A 7 32.43 -17.55 19.98
C VAL A 7 32.15 -16.09 19.60
N SER A 8 32.85 -15.61 18.57
CA SER A 8 32.73 -14.23 18.11
C SER A 8 31.33 -13.96 17.53
N ALA A 9 30.90 -12.69 17.53
CA ALA A 9 29.69 -12.26 16.84
C ALA A 9 29.71 -12.70 15.37
N GLU A 10 30.86 -12.57 14.70
CA GLU A 10 31.11 -13.04 13.33
C GLU A 10 30.81 -14.54 13.15
N SER A 11 31.18 -15.39 14.12
CA SER A 11 30.90 -16.83 14.02
C SER A 11 29.41 -17.12 14.17
N HIS A 12 28.70 -16.38 15.01
CA HIS A 12 27.24 -16.47 15.11
C HIS A 12 26.54 -15.91 13.87
N TYR A 13 27.11 -14.89 13.21
CA TYR A 13 26.62 -14.37 11.94
C TYR A 13 26.77 -15.39 10.80
N LEU A 14 27.95 -16.00 10.63
CA LEU A 14 28.17 -17.02 9.61
C LEU A 14 27.29 -18.26 9.82
N ASN A 15 27.11 -18.70 11.08
CA ASN A 15 26.16 -19.78 11.42
C ASN A 15 24.70 -19.40 11.11
N ALA A 16 24.36 -18.11 11.17
CA ALA A 16 23.02 -17.62 10.86
C ALA A 16 22.77 -17.54 9.35
N LEU A 17 23.78 -17.13 8.58
CA LEU A 17 23.77 -17.11 7.13
C LEU A 17 23.65 -18.55 6.57
N GLU A 18 24.50 -19.47 7.03
CA GLU A 18 24.44 -20.90 6.67
C GLU A 18 23.04 -21.48 6.93
N ALA A 19 22.49 -21.26 8.14
CA ALA A 19 21.16 -21.74 8.47
C ALA A 19 20.04 -21.08 7.63
N LEU A 20 20.21 -19.83 7.18
CA LEU A 20 19.24 -19.15 6.31
C LEU A 20 19.26 -19.74 4.89
N ASP A 21 20.44 -20.08 4.38
CA ASP A 21 20.64 -20.75 3.08
C ASP A 21 20.15 -22.21 3.10
N GLU A 22 20.33 -22.92 4.23
CA GLU A 22 19.72 -24.24 4.49
C GLU A 22 18.18 -24.17 4.62
N GLY A 23 17.62 -22.97 4.82
CA GLY A 23 16.19 -22.73 5.02
C GLY A 23 15.71 -22.87 6.47
N ASP A 24 16.59 -23.18 7.43
CA ASP A 24 16.29 -23.22 8.87
C ASP A 24 16.27 -21.81 9.47
N ARG A 25 15.15 -21.12 9.24
CA ARG A 25 14.96 -19.73 9.70
C ARG A 25 14.83 -19.59 11.21
N ASP A 26 14.49 -20.64 11.94
CA ASP A 26 14.46 -20.60 13.41
C ASP A 26 15.87 -20.68 14.01
N ARG A 27 16.75 -21.52 13.46
CA ARG A 27 18.19 -21.51 13.78
C ARG A 27 18.85 -20.21 13.33
N ALA A 28 18.62 -19.77 12.09
CA ALA A 28 19.17 -18.51 11.56
C ALA A 28 18.83 -17.31 12.46
N LYS A 29 17.55 -17.18 12.83
CA LYS A 29 17.05 -16.15 13.75
C LYS A 29 17.65 -16.25 15.16
N THR A 30 17.94 -17.45 15.63
CA THR A 30 18.55 -17.68 16.95
C THR A 30 20.02 -17.30 16.96
N GLU A 31 20.77 -17.68 15.92
CA GLU A 31 22.19 -17.35 15.78
C GLU A 31 22.40 -15.85 15.48
N ALA A 32 21.60 -15.26 14.59
CA ALA A 32 21.65 -13.82 14.31
C ALA A 32 21.32 -12.97 15.56
N LYS A 33 20.40 -13.43 16.42
CA LYS A 33 20.15 -12.80 17.74
C LYS A 33 21.35 -12.89 18.68
N LYS A 34 22.14 -13.98 18.65
CA LYS A 34 23.38 -14.07 19.44
C LYS A 34 24.44 -13.11 18.90
N ALA A 35 24.67 -13.10 17.58
CA ALA A 35 25.59 -12.18 16.92
C ALA A 35 25.29 -10.72 17.30
N THR A 36 24.04 -10.27 17.08
CA THR A 36 23.55 -8.92 17.42
C THR A 36 23.45 -8.60 18.92
N THR A 37 23.64 -9.59 19.80
CA THR A 37 23.74 -9.36 21.26
C THR A 37 25.20 -9.22 21.70
N LEU A 38 26.12 -9.91 21.02
CA LEU A 38 27.56 -9.83 21.25
C LEU A 38 28.17 -8.57 20.63
N ASP A 39 27.70 -8.22 19.43
CA ASP A 39 28.05 -7.01 18.70
C ASP A 39 26.75 -6.32 18.21
N PRO A 40 26.29 -5.28 18.93
CA PRO A 40 25.10 -4.52 18.53
C PRO A 40 25.24 -3.76 17.22
N ASP A 41 26.46 -3.45 16.76
CA ASP A 41 26.73 -2.60 15.60
C ASP A 41 26.94 -3.43 14.31
N HIS A 42 26.91 -4.76 14.42
CA HIS A 42 27.02 -5.69 13.30
C HIS A 42 25.78 -5.67 12.39
N LEU A 43 25.75 -4.73 11.44
CA LEU A 43 24.62 -4.47 10.53
C LEU A 43 24.21 -5.69 9.71
N GLU A 44 25.15 -6.48 9.20
CA GLU A 44 24.83 -7.67 8.41
C GLU A 44 24.16 -8.77 9.23
N ALA A 45 24.53 -8.95 10.51
CA ALA A 45 23.80 -9.83 11.41
C ALA A 45 22.36 -9.34 11.69
N TRP A 46 22.14 -8.02 11.75
CA TRP A 46 20.78 -7.45 11.78
C TRP A 46 20.02 -7.71 10.47
N SER A 47 20.66 -7.60 9.31
CA SER A 47 20.06 -7.89 8.00
C SER A 47 19.59 -9.35 7.93
N ILE A 48 20.44 -10.31 8.30
CA ILE A 48 20.07 -11.73 8.40
C ILE A 48 18.93 -11.94 9.40
N LEU A 49 18.89 -11.20 10.52
CA LEU A 49 17.78 -11.28 11.47
C LEU A 49 16.45 -10.76 10.88
N VAL A 50 16.46 -9.72 10.05
CA VAL A 50 15.28 -9.24 9.31
C VAL A 50 14.77 -10.34 8.38
N GLU A 51 15.67 -10.96 7.61
CA GLU A 51 15.31 -12.00 6.65
C GLU A 51 14.87 -13.32 7.31
N ALA A 52 15.47 -13.71 8.42
CA ALA A 52 15.10 -14.89 9.18
C ALA A 52 13.78 -14.71 9.97
N CYS A 53 13.42 -13.47 10.35
CA CYS A 53 12.06 -13.17 10.81
C CYS A 53 11.02 -13.20 9.67
N LEU A 54 11.49 -12.96 8.45
CA LEU A 54 10.82 -13.12 7.16
C LEU A 54 10.23 -14.52 6.89
N PRO A 55 8.92 -14.79 6.65
CA PRO A 55 8.58 -15.98 5.87
C PRO A 55 9.24 -15.94 4.47
N PRO A 56 9.37 -17.09 3.79
CA PRO A 56 9.89 -17.12 2.42
C PRO A 56 8.96 -16.38 1.45
N ALA A 57 9.50 -15.96 0.31
CA ALA A 57 8.81 -15.13 -0.67
C ALA A 57 7.45 -15.74 -1.10
N GLY A 58 6.40 -14.91 -1.04
CA GLY A 58 5.03 -15.30 -1.40
C GLY A 58 4.14 -15.72 -0.23
N LEU A 59 4.69 -15.96 0.97
CA LEU A 59 3.90 -16.19 2.19
C LEU A 59 3.78 -14.88 3.01
N PRO A 60 2.57 -14.54 3.52
CA PRO A 60 2.39 -13.37 4.37
C PRO A 60 2.95 -13.60 5.79
N PRO A 61 3.63 -12.62 6.41
CA PRO A 61 4.11 -12.75 7.78
C PRO A 61 2.96 -12.73 8.79
N THR A 62 3.18 -13.35 9.95
CA THR A 62 2.40 -13.08 11.18
C THR A 62 2.73 -11.69 11.73
N MET A 63 1.88 -11.14 12.60
CA MET A 63 2.14 -9.85 13.24
C MET A 63 3.43 -9.89 14.06
N ALA A 64 3.72 -11.02 14.73
CA ALA A 64 4.92 -11.18 15.54
C ALA A 64 6.21 -11.20 14.70
N GLN A 65 6.18 -11.84 13.52
CA GLN A 65 7.28 -11.82 12.55
C GLN A 65 7.50 -10.43 11.98
N ALA A 66 6.44 -9.78 11.48
CA ALA A 66 6.51 -8.43 10.93
C ALA A 66 7.02 -7.40 11.96
N ALA A 67 6.56 -7.48 13.21
CA ALA A 67 7.02 -6.59 14.28
C ALA A 67 8.49 -6.83 14.68
N GLN A 68 8.95 -8.09 14.72
CA GLN A 68 10.37 -8.41 15.01
C GLN A 68 11.27 -7.92 13.87
N ALA A 69 10.91 -8.19 12.62
CA ALA A 69 11.63 -7.69 11.45
C ALA A 69 11.68 -6.16 11.44
N LEU A 70 10.55 -5.48 11.69
CA LEU A 70 10.51 -4.02 11.75
C LEU A 70 11.39 -3.45 12.87
N SER A 71 11.48 -4.12 14.02
CA SER A 71 12.37 -3.69 15.10
C SER A 71 13.86 -3.81 14.75
N ALA A 72 14.24 -4.81 13.95
CA ALA A 72 15.60 -4.97 13.43
C ALA A 72 15.90 -3.95 12.32
N VAL A 73 14.98 -3.74 11.37
CA VAL A 73 15.09 -2.68 10.34
C VAL A 73 15.32 -1.31 10.97
N LYS A 74 14.58 -0.96 12.02
CA LYS A 74 14.75 0.31 12.74
C LYS A 74 16.12 0.49 13.38
N LYS A 75 16.80 -0.60 13.76
CA LYS A 75 18.16 -0.56 14.29
C LYS A 75 19.19 -0.35 13.19
N ILE A 76 19.06 -1.08 12.07
CA ILE A 76 19.96 -0.92 10.91
C ILE A 76 19.90 0.53 10.43
N VAL A 77 18.69 1.06 10.20
CA VAL A 77 18.49 2.44 9.74
C VAL A 77 18.98 3.50 10.73
N ALA A 78 18.94 3.23 12.04
CA ALA A 78 19.46 4.15 13.04
C ALA A 78 21.00 4.16 13.14
N ALA A 79 21.65 3.09 12.71
CA ALA A 79 23.12 2.95 12.72
C ALA A 79 23.75 3.32 11.36
N ASP A 80 23.09 2.95 10.25
CA ASP A 80 23.44 3.34 8.88
C ASP A 80 22.17 3.81 8.13
N PRO A 81 21.90 5.13 8.13
CA PRO A 81 20.76 5.71 7.44
C PRO A 81 20.86 5.64 5.91
N SER A 82 22.03 5.33 5.33
CA SER A 82 22.24 5.26 3.88
C SER A 82 21.64 3.99 3.24
N ARG A 83 21.27 2.99 4.06
CA ARG A 83 20.65 1.71 3.66
C ARG A 83 19.21 1.89 3.19
N MET A 84 19.05 2.40 1.96
CA MET A 84 17.75 2.61 1.30
C MET A 84 16.92 1.33 1.14
N ASP A 85 17.58 0.16 1.04
CA ASP A 85 16.93 -1.15 1.08
C ASP A 85 16.13 -1.37 2.37
N MET A 86 16.68 -0.92 3.51
CA MET A 86 16.06 -1.05 4.83
C MET A 86 14.96 -0.01 5.05
N TRP A 87 15.10 1.21 4.54
CA TRP A 87 14.00 2.17 4.48
C TRP A 87 12.79 1.61 3.73
N VAL A 88 13.02 1.04 2.55
CA VAL A 88 11.95 0.42 1.73
C VAL A 88 11.36 -0.82 2.43
N ARG A 89 12.17 -1.66 3.09
CA ARG A 89 11.69 -2.80 3.87
C ARG A 89 10.80 -2.35 5.02
N GLY A 90 11.22 -1.34 5.77
CA GLY A 90 10.49 -0.79 6.92
C GLY A 90 9.15 -0.17 6.51
N GLY A 91 9.14 0.60 5.41
CA GLY A 91 7.94 1.26 4.91
C GLY A 91 6.85 0.26 4.49
N ARG A 92 7.23 -0.81 3.78
CA ARG A 92 6.31 -1.92 3.41
C ARG A 92 5.80 -2.67 4.64
N LEU A 93 6.68 -3.01 5.58
CA LEU A 93 6.29 -3.66 6.83
C LEU A 93 5.29 -2.83 7.64
N MET A 94 5.45 -1.49 7.67
CA MET A 94 4.49 -0.61 8.34
C MET A 94 3.18 -0.48 7.57
N ALA A 95 3.22 -0.15 6.28
CA ALA A 95 2.04 0.20 5.50
C ALA A 95 1.23 -1.04 5.06
N ASP A 96 1.88 -1.99 4.39
CA ASP A 96 1.23 -3.14 3.75
C ASP A 96 0.90 -4.22 4.78
N ASP A 97 1.91 -4.65 5.56
CA ASP A 97 1.78 -5.75 6.52
C ASP A 97 1.08 -5.35 7.82
N LEU A 98 1.47 -4.24 8.44
CA LEU A 98 0.95 -3.87 9.77
C LEU A 98 -0.21 -2.85 9.71
N GLY A 99 -0.43 -2.17 8.59
CA GLY A 99 -1.46 -1.12 8.47
C GLY A 99 -1.23 0.11 9.33
N MET A 100 0.02 0.38 9.71
CA MET A 100 0.46 1.51 10.53
C MET A 100 0.66 2.77 9.68
N LEU A 101 -0.38 3.20 8.96
CA LEU A 101 -0.27 4.22 7.91
C LEU A 101 0.31 5.56 8.38
N HIS A 102 -0.07 6.05 9.57
CA HIS A 102 0.48 7.31 10.11
C HIS A 102 1.98 7.20 10.44
N ASP A 103 2.40 6.09 11.05
CA ASP A 103 3.83 5.87 11.35
C ASP A 103 4.63 5.63 10.08
N ALA A 104 4.03 5.01 9.05
CA ALA A 104 4.62 4.86 7.72
C ALA A 104 4.84 6.22 7.03
N LEU A 105 3.92 7.19 7.17
CA LEU A 105 4.14 8.56 6.66
C LEU A 105 5.35 9.23 7.32
N HIS A 106 5.48 9.14 8.65
CA HIS A 106 6.66 9.65 9.35
C HIS A 106 7.95 8.93 8.94
N TRP A 107 7.88 7.61 8.74
CA TRP A 107 9.02 6.80 8.27
C TRP A 107 9.50 7.23 6.88
N TRP A 108 8.57 7.43 5.94
CA TRP A 108 8.92 7.90 4.60
C TRP A 108 9.38 9.36 4.57
N GLN A 109 8.86 10.23 5.44
CA GLN A 109 9.39 11.60 5.56
C GLN A 109 10.83 11.59 6.10
N ALA A 110 11.12 10.83 7.15
CA ALA A 110 12.49 10.69 7.66
C ALA A 110 13.46 10.10 6.61
N CYS A 111 12.97 9.19 5.76
CA CYS A 111 13.72 8.72 4.59
C CYS A 111 14.03 9.85 3.59
N ARG A 112 13.09 10.77 3.36
CA ARG A 112 13.26 11.94 2.47
C ARG A 112 14.22 12.98 3.06
N GLU A 113 14.33 13.09 4.38
CA GLU A 113 15.33 13.96 5.03
C GLU A 113 16.77 13.51 4.71
N ILE A 114 17.00 12.20 4.53
CA ILE A 114 18.32 11.62 4.18
C ILE A 114 18.53 11.54 2.66
N ALA A 115 17.48 11.22 1.90
CA ALA A 115 17.52 11.12 0.45
C ALA A 115 16.43 12.00 -0.22
N PRO A 116 16.59 13.34 -0.25
CA PRO A 116 15.54 14.25 -0.73
C PRO A 116 15.10 14.04 -2.18
N ARG A 117 16.02 13.55 -3.02
CA ARG A 117 15.81 13.31 -4.46
C ARG A 117 15.26 11.91 -4.79
N GLU A 118 15.13 11.02 -3.81
CA GLU A 118 14.58 9.69 -4.06
C GLU A 118 13.04 9.78 -4.23
N VAL A 119 12.55 9.28 -5.37
CA VAL A 119 11.13 9.30 -5.72
C VAL A 119 10.30 8.36 -4.84
N THR A 120 10.87 7.25 -4.38
CA THR A 120 10.13 6.18 -3.71
C THR A 120 9.38 6.65 -2.45
N PRO A 121 9.98 7.34 -1.46
CA PRO A 121 9.26 7.89 -0.31
C PRO A 121 8.09 8.80 -0.69
N VAL A 122 8.27 9.68 -1.69
CA VAL A 122 7.23 10.62 -2.12
C VAL A 122 6.03 9.89 -2.73
N VAL A 123 6.29 8.88 -3.56
CA VAL A 123 5.24 8.05 -4.19
C VAL A 123 4.51 7.18 -3.16
N GLU A 124 5.21 6.62 -2.17
CA GLU A 124 4.57 5.83 -1.12
C GLU A 124 3.77 6.72 -0.15
N MET A 125 4.26 7.91 0.23
CA MET A 125 3.47 8.88 0.99
C MET A 125 2.21 9.32 0.25
N ALA A 126 2.30 9.64 -1.04
CA ALA A 126 1.14 9.98 -1.85
C ALA A 126 0.12 8.83 -1.95
N SER A 127 0.59 7.59 -2.00
CA SER A 127 -0.27 6.38 -2.00
C SER A 127 -1.02 6.24 -0.68
N ILE A 128 -0.31 6.36 0.45
CA ILE A 128 -0.90 6.28 1.80
C ILE A 128 -1.92 7.42 2.02
N LEU A 129 -1.60 8.65 1.61
CA LEU A 129 -2.51 9.79 1.70
C LEU A 129 -3.79 9.57 0.87
N ALA A 130 -3.67 9.04 -0.36
CA ALA A 130 -4.83 8.73 -1.20
C ALA A 130 -5.74 7.63 -0.58
N ASP A 131 -5.16 6.60 0.04
CA ASP A 131 -5.91 5.57 0.76
C ASP A 131 -6.67 6.13 1.98
N MET A 132 -6.02 7.02 2.75
CA MET A 132 -6.66 7.75 3.86
C MET A 132 -7.74 8.75 3.40
N GLY A 133 -7.73 9.15 2.12
CA GLY A 133 -8.64 10.15 1.56
C GLY A 133 -8.10 11.59 1.59
N GLU A 134 -6.85 11.78 1.97
CA GLU A 134 -6.14 13.06 2.04
C GLU A 134 -5.64 13.49 0.65
N TYR A 135 -6.58 13.61 -0.31
CA TYR A 135 -6.25 13.77 -1.73
C TYR A 135 -5.52 15.08 -2.06
N ALA A 136 -5.79 16.17 -1.34
CA ALA A 136 -5.06 17.43 -1.53
C ALA A 136 -3.57 17.27 -1.17
N ASN A 137 -3.28 16.65 -0.03
CA ASN A 137 -1.91 16.35 0.42
C ASN A 137 -1.22 15.38 -0.56
N ALA A 138 -1.94 14.34 -1.01
CA ALA A 138 -1.44 13.40 -2.03
C ALA A 138 -1.12 14.12 -3.36
N GLN A 139 -1.94 15.08 -3.78
CA GLN A 139 -1.69 15.88 -4.99
C GLN A 139 -0.41 16.69 -4.86
N GLN A 140 -0.22 17.38 -3.73
CA GLN A 140 0.96 18.21 -3.50
C GLN A 140 2.25 17.38 -3.51
N ARG A 141 2.24 16.18 -2.89
CA ARG A 141 3.40 15.27 -2.95
C ARG A 141 3.68 14.75 -4.37
N LEU A 142 2.66 14.42 -5.16
CA LEU A 142 2.87 14.02 -6.56
C LEU A 142 3.36 15.17 -7.44
N GLN A 143 3.00 16.41 -7.10
CA GLN A 143 3.47 17.60 -7.80
C GLN A 143 4.93 17.91 -7.46
N SER A 144 5.38 17.74 -6.21
CA SER A 144 6.79 17.99 -5.85
C SER A 144 7.78 17.06 -6.57
N ILE A 145 7.37 15.85 -6.99
CA ILE A 145 8.20 15.00 -7.87
C ILE A 145 8.58 15.72 -9.18
N LEU A 146 7.64 16.49 -9.74
CA LEU A 146 7.84 17.27 -10.97
C LEU A 146 8.60 18.56 -10.70
N ASP A 147 8.26 19.25 -9.60
CA ASP A 147 8.87 20.53 -9.23
C ASP A 147 10.36 20.34 -8.86
N ASP A 148 10.68 19.27 -8.12
CA ASP A 148 12.05 18.88 -7.72
C ASP A 148 12.83 18.19 -8.87
N ASN A 149 12.21 17.98 -10.04
CA ASN A 149 12.77 17.30 -11.22
C ASN A 149 13.42 15.93 -10.92
N MET A 150 12.79 15.12 -10.07
CA MET A 150 13.32 13.81 -9.67
C MET A 150 13.31 12.80 -10.82
N ASP A 151 14.28 11.88 -10.85
CA ASP A 151 14.32 10.82 -11.88
C ASP A 151 13.30 9.72 -11.61
N VAL A 152 12.35 9.54 -12.54
CA VAL A 152 11.21 8.62 -12.39
C VAL A 152 11.37 7.41 -13.29
N GLY A 153 11.83 6.29 -12.70
CA GLY A 153 11.86 5.00 -13.39
C GLY A 153 10.49 4.55 -13.93
N MET A 154 10.49 3.87 -15.08
CA MET A 154 9.28 3.49 -15.84
C MET A 154 8.17 2.77 -15.04
N THR A 155 8.54 1.99 -14.02
CA THR A 155 7.57 1.32 -13.13
C THR A 155 6.88 2.32 -12.20
N GLN A 156 7.64 3.27 -11.63
CA GLN A 156 7.09 4.34 -10.79
C GLN A 156 6.23 5.30 -11.62
N PHE A 157 6.62 5.60 -12.86
CA PHE A 157 5.82 6.44 -13.76
C PHE A 157 4.38 5.92 -13.94
N ARG A 158 4.17 4.61 -14.02
CA ARG A 158 2.81 4.03 -14.08
C ARG A 158 2.03 4.22 -12.77
N LYS A 159 2.69 4.02 -11.62
CA LYS A 159 2.09 4.22 -10.29
C LYS A 159 1.70 5.69 -10.09
N ILE A 160 2.61 6.62 -10.38
CA ILE A 160 2.39 8.08 -10.34
C ILE A 160 1.21 8.49 -11.22
N ASN A 161 1.15 8.04 -12.48
CA ASN A 161 0.02 8.38 -13.36
C ASN A 161 -1.32 7.81 -12.85
N GLY A 162 -1.33 6.60 -12.29
CA GLY A 162 -2.53 6.03 -11.67
C GLY A 162 -3.01 6.85 -10.46
N LEU A 163 -2.08 7.26 -9.59
CA LEU A 163 -2.36 8.11 -8.44
C LEU A 163 -2.83 9.51 -8.86
N LEU A 164 -2.17 10.15 -9.83
CA LEU A 164 -2.58 11.44 -10.39
C LEU A 164 -3.99 11.40 -10.97
N GLN A 165 -4.37 10.32 -11.68
CA GLN A 165 -5.73 10.15 -12.18
C GLN A 165 -6.75 9.98 -11.04
N LEU A 166 -6.42 9.19 -10.01
CA LEU A 166 -7.26 8.99 -8.84
C LEU A 166 -7.48 10.30 -8.07
N VAL A 167 -6.40 11.02 -7.77
CA VAL A 167 -6.40 12.29 -7.05
C VAL A 167 -7.16 13.37 -7.83
N ARG A 168 -6.94 13.52 -9.14
CA ARG A 168 -7.72 14.45 -9.99
C ARG A 168 -9.21 14.09 -10.04
N ALA A 169 -9.55 12.80 -10.10
CA ALA A 169 -10.94 12.35 -10.06
C ALA A 169 -11.61 12.57 -8.69
N ALA A 170 -10.83 12.62 -7.61
CA ALA A 170 -11.30 12.96 -6.27
C ALA A 170 -11.40 14.47 -6.04
N ALA A 171 -10.47 15.27 -6.57
CA ALA A 171 -10.53 16.75 -6.55
C ALA A 171 -11.73 17.32 -7.33
N ALA A 172 -12.28 16.56 -8.28
CA ALA A 172 -13.53 16.88 -8.96
C ALA A 172 -14.80 16.53 -8.15
N GLN A 173 -14.67 15.86 -6.99
CA GLN A 173 -15.76 15.62 -6.04
C GLN A 173 -15.77 16.72 -4.98
N GLN A 174 -16.93 17.00 -4.38
CA GLN A 174 -17.01 17.98 -3.31
C GLN A 174 -16.28 17.43 -2.07
N GLU A 175 -15.61 18.27 -1.29
CA GLU A 175 -14.90 17.80 -0.09
C GLU A 175 -15.81 17.08 0.92
N ARG A 176 -17.10 17.44 0.96
CA ARG A 176 -18.14 16.81 1.79
C ARG A 176 -18.50 15.39 1.34
N ASP A 177 -18.18 15.00 0.11
CA ASP A 177 -18.34 13.65 -0.41
C ASP A 177 -17.18 12.71 -0.01
N ILE A 178 -16.04 13.26 0.40
CA ILE A 178 -14.86 12.46 0.75
C ILE A 178 -15.08 11.86 2.14
N PHE A 179 -15.39 10.56 2.20
CA PHE A 179 -15.65 9.87 3.46
C PHE A 179 -14.48 9.99 4.45
N LYS A 180 -14.73 10.62 5.59
CA LYS A 180 -13.83 10.76 6.74
C LYS A 180 -14.27 9.86 7.90
N PRO A 181 -13.50 8.82 8.28
CA PRO A 181 -13.90 7.89 9.34
C PRO A 181 -14.01 8.50 10.75
N ASN A 182 -13.20 9.52 11.07
CA ASN A 182 -13.24 10.20 12.38
C ASN A 182 -14.59 10.89 12.68
N GLU A 183 -15.35 11.27 11.65
CA GLU A 183 -16.66 11.91 11.76
C GLU A 183 -17.78 10.87 11.89
N LYS A 184 -18.27 10.65 13.12
CA LYS A 184 -19.29 9.62 13.44
C LYS A 184 -20.63 9.78 12.69
N HIS A 185 -20.97 10.99 12.27
CA HIS A 185 -22.24 11.33 11.61
C HIS A 185 -22.11 11.56 10.10
N HIS A 186 -20.99 11.16 9.49
CA HIS A 186 -20.79 11.33 8.05
C HIS A 186 -21.65 10.36 7.23
N ASP A 187 -22.32 10.86 6.19
CA ASP A 187 -23.18 10.13 5.24
C ASP A 187 -22.58 8.82 4.69
N GLY A 188 -21.24 8.74 4.59
CA GLY A 188 -20.55 7.53 4.14
C GLY A 188 -20.77 6.33 5.07
N TRP A 189 -21.04 6.55 6.36
CA TRP A 189 -21.45 5.48 7.29
C TRP A 189 -22.82 4.91 6.95
N GLU A 190 -23.78 5.75 6.56
CA GLU A 190 -25.10 5.27 6.13
C GLU A 190 -24.99 4.49 4.81
N ALA A 191 -24.22 5.01 3.85
CA ALA A 191 -23.95 4.33 2.59
C ALA A 191 -23.29 2.94 2.79
N ILE A 192 -22.42 2.79 3.79
CA ILE A 192 -21.90 1.48 4.26
C ILE A 192 -23.05 0.62 4.78
N ARG A 193 -23.87 1.11 5.72
CA ARG A 193 -24.97 0.33 6.32
C ARG A 193 -25.98 -0.17 5.29
N GLN A 194 -26.26 0.60 4.25
CA GLN A 194 -27.17 0.21 3.17
C GLN A 194 -26.62 -0.93 2.29
N LYS A 195 -25.29 -1.06 2.13
CA LYS A 195 -24.67 -2.08 1.24
C LYS A 195 -23.87 -3.19 1.94
N MET A 196 -23.63 -3.12 3.25
CA MET A 196 -22.76 -4.05 3.99
C MET A 196 -23.14 -5.55 3.91
N ARG A 197 -24.38 -5.89 3.50
CA ARG A 197 -24.89 -7.26 3.43
C ARG A 197 -24.44 -8.06 2.20
N LYS A 198 -23.71 -7.45 1.26
CA LYS A 198 -23.25 -8.11 0.02
C LYS A 198 -21.75 -7.85 -0.19
N PRO A 199 -21.01 -8.79 -0.80
CA PRO A 199 -19.63 -8.55 -1.23
C PRO A 199 -19.60 -7.47 -2.34
N PRO A 200 -18.44 -6.79 -2.54
CA PRO A 200 -18.27 -5.85 -3.64
C PRO A 200 -18.34 -6.60 -4.99
N LEU A 201 -18.91 -5.95 -6.00
CA LEU A 201 -19.05 -6.55 -7.32
C LEU A 201 -17.74 -6.38 -8.10
N SER A 202 -17.24 -7.44 -8.75
CA SER A 202 -16.07 -7.33 -9.62
C SER A 202 -16.40 -6.64 -10.94
N GLU A 203 -15.39 -6.05 -11.59
CA GLU A 203 -15.54 -5.42 -12.91
C GLU A 203 -16.19 -6.36 -13.93
N ASN A 204 -15.78 -7.64 -13.95
CA ASN A 204 -16.33 -8.67 -14.83
C ASN A 204 -17.81 -8.97 -14.55
N ILE A 205 -18.25 -8.97 -13.29
CA ILE A 205 -19.66 -9.17 -12.93
C ILE A 205 -20.49 -7.96 -13.34
N ILE A 206 -19.98 -6.74 -13.15
CA ILE A 206 -20.66 -5.51 -13.58
C ILE A 206 -20.78 -5.46 -15.10
N PHE A 207 -19.71 -5.80 -15.82
CA PHE A 207 -19.73 -5.96 -17.27
C PHE A 207 -20.77 -7.02 -17.70
N LEU A 208 -20.79 -8.20 -17.09
CA LEU A 208 -21.76 -9.25 -17.44
C LEU A 208 -23.21 -8.82 -17.20
N ILE A 209 -23.51 -8.22 -16.04
CA ILE A 209 -24.85 -7.75 -15.67
C ILE A 209 -25.36 -6.63 -16.59
N THR A 210 -24.47 -5.81 -17.15
CA THR A 210 -24.83 -4.69 -18.03
C THR A 210 -24.85 -5.12 -19.51
N ALA A 211 -23.83 -5.84 -19.96
CA ALA A 211 -23.68 -6.26 -21.36
C ALA A 211 -24.67 -7.35 -21.76
N VAL A 212 -24.93 -8.36 -20.92
CA VAL A 212 -25.81 -9.49 -21.33
C VAL A 212 -27.25 -9.04 -21.62
N PRO A 213 -27.92 -8.23 -20.78
CA PRO A 213 -29.26 -7.72 -21.12
C PRO A 213 -29.24 -6.79 -22.35
N LEU A 214 -28.23 -5.93 -22.48
CA LEU A 214 -28.08 -5.04 -23.64
C LEU A 214 -27.91 -5.83 -24.94
N LEU A 215 -27.07 -6.88 -24.94
CA LEU A 215 -26.87 -7.75 -26.09
C LEU A 215 -28.12 -8.57 -26.41
N LEU A 216 -28.87 -9.03 -25.41
CA LEU A 216 -30.13 -9.74 -25.63
C LEU A 216 -31.18 -8.84 -26.30
N ILE A 217 -31.37 -7.62 -25.79
CA ILE A 217 -32.27 -6.62 -26.38
C ILE A 217 -31.83 -6.28 -27.81
N LEU A 218 -30.52 -6.08 -28.02
CA LEU A 218 -29.95 -5.80 -29.33
C LEU A 218 -30.20 -6.95 -30.32
N ILE A 219 -29.98 -8.21 -29.93
CA ILE A 219 -30.23 -9.37 -30.79
C ILE A 219 -31.70 -9.46 -31.20
N ILE A 220 -32.64 -9.21 -30.28
CA ILE A 220 -34.08 -9.21 -30.57
C ILE A 220 -34.43 -8.09 -31.57
N LEU A 221 -33.89 -6.88 -31.38
CA LEU A 221 -34.10 -5.75 -32.31
C LEU A 221 -33.52 -6.05 -33.71
N LEU A 222 -32.32 -6.61 -33.77
CA LEU A 222 -31.65 -6.96 -35.04
C LEU A 222 -32.34 -8.11 -35.78
N GLN A 223 -32.94 -9.07 -35.06
CA GLN A 223 -33.81 -10.08 -35.65
C GLN A 223 -35.06 -9.45 -36.28
N GLY A 224 -35.69 -8.46 -35.63
CA GLY A 224 -36.81 -7.70 -36.19
C GLY A 224 -36.49 -6.88 -37.45
N MET A 225 -35.21 -6.54 -37.66
CA MET A 225 -34.73 -5.82 -38.86
C MET A 225 -34.22 -6.74 -39.98
N SER A 226 -34.14 -8.05 -39.75
CA SER A 226 -33.59 -9.01 -40.71
C SER A 226 -34.65 -9.42 -41.73
N GLY A 227 -34.53 -8.90 -42.96
CA GLY A 227 -35.40 -9.28 -44.08
C GLY A 227 -35.26 -10.76 -44.49
N PRO A 228 -36.19 -11.29 -45.32
CA PRO A 228 -36.26 -12.71 -45.67
C PRO A 228 -35.10 -13.22 -46.56
N SER A 229 -34.20 -12.35 -47.02
CA SER A 229 -33.03 -12.71 -47.84
C SER A 229 -31.73 -12.53 -47.07
N PHE A 230 -30.84 -13.52 -47.19
CA PHE A 230 -29.51 -13.51 -46.56
C PHE A 230 -28.63 -12.42 -47.19
N ASN A 231 -28.43 -11.31 -46.48
CA ASN A 231 -27.57 -10.21 -46.91
C ASN A 231 -26.32 -10.10 -46.02
N ILE A 232 -25.16 -10.32 -46.63
CA ILE A 232 -23.85 -10.25 -45.97
C ILE A 232 -23.60 -8.85 -45.36
N GLY A 233 -24.06 -7.78 -46.02
CA GLY A 233 -23.92 -6.42 -45.50
C GLY A 233 -24.66 -6.21 -44.17
N THR A 234 -25.85 -6.78 -44.03
CA THR A 234 -26.63 -6.73 -42.78
C THR A 234 -25.93 -7.50 -41.66
N LEU A 235 -25.33 -8.66 -41.96
CA LEU A 235 -24.55 -9.42 -40.98
C LEU A 235 -23.32 -8.64 -40.49
N CYS A 236 -22.56 -8.03 -41.40
CA CYS A 236 -21.39 -7.21 -41.05
C CYS A 236 -21.77 -5.95 -40.23
N LEU A 237 -22.90 -5.32 -40.55
CA LEU A 237 -23.41 -4.20 -39.76
C LEU A 237 -23.82 -4.65 -38.34
N ASN A 238 -24.53 -5.78 -38.24
CA ASN A 238 -25.01 -6.32 -36.97
C ASN A 238 -23.84 -6.71 -36.04
N THR A 239 -22.80 -7.35 -36.56
CA THR A 239 -21.60 -7.69 -35.77
C THR A 239 -20.80 -6.45 -35.37
N LEU A 240 -20.72 -5.43 -36.23
CA LEU A 240 -20.10 -4.14 -35.89
C LEU A 240 -20.85 -3.43 -34.75
N ILE A 241 -22.18 -3.40 -34.77
CA ILE A 241 -22.99 -2.79 -33.70
C ILE A 241 -22.78 -3.54 -32.38
N ILE A 242 -22.77 -4.89 -32.40
CA ILE A 242 -22.47 -5.72 -31.22
C ILE A 242 -21.08 -5.38 -30.66
N LEU A 243 -20.05 -5.28 -31.52
CA LEU A 243 -18.68 -4.92 -31.12
C LEU A 243 -18.62 -3.54 -30.46
N ILE A 244 -19.32 -2.54 -31.03
CA ILE A 244 -19.40 -1.18 -30.48
C ILE A 244 -20.05 -1.20 -29.09
N VAL A 245 -21.17 -1.91 -28.91
CA VAL A 245 -21.85 -2.03 -27.61
C VAL A 245 -20.95 -2.69 -26.58
N ILE A 246 -20.21 -3.76 -26.94
CA ILE A 246 -19.26 -4.41 -26.05
C ILE A 246 -18.12 -3.44 -25.66
N MET A 247 -17.54 -2.70 -26.60
CA MET A 247 -16.52 -1.68 -26.30
C MET A 247 -17.03 -0.58 -25.37
N VAL A 248 -18.26 -0.09 -25.58
CA VAL A 248 -18.89 0.91 -24.71
C VAL A 248 -19.14 0.35 -23.31
N CYS A 249 -19.59 -0.90 -23.18
CA CYS A 249 -19.77 -1.56 -21.88
C CYS A 249 -18.43 -1.73 -21.14
N MET A 250 -17.39 -2.23 -21.82
CA MET A 250 -16.05 -2.38 -21.22
C MET A 250 -15.47 -1.02 -20.77
N ARG A 251 -15.60 0.03 -21.59
CA ARG A 251 -15.10 1.38 -21.26
C ARG A 251 -15.80 1.97 -20.03
N ASN A 252 -17.08 1.68 -19.82
CA ASN A 252 -17.84 2.19 -18.68
C ASN A 252 -17.79 1.28 -17.45
N ALA A 253 -17.47 -0.01 -17.59
CA ALA A 253 -17.42 -0.97 -16.48
C ALA A 253 -16.53 -0.50 -15.32
N LYS A 254 -15.35 0.07 -15.60
CA LYS A 254 -14.45 0.65 -14.58
C LYS A 254 -15.07 1.80 -13.80
N ARG A 255 -15.79 2.69 -14.50
CA ARG A 255 -16.48 3.84 -13.88
C ARG A 255 -17.64 3.38 -13.00
N TRP A 256 -18.42 2.40 -13.49
CA TRP A 256 -19.51 1.81 -12.72
C TRP A 256 -18.99 1.00 -11.52
N PHE A 257 -17.88 0.29 -11.64
CA PHE A 257 -17.20 -0.39 -10.53
C PHE A 257 -16.86 0.58 -9.39
N GLN A 258 -16.23 1.72 -9.69
CA GLN A 258 -15.92 2.74 -8.69
C GLN A 258 -17.19 3.30 -8.01
N ILE A 259 -18.23 3.64 -8.79
CA ILE A 259 -19.48 4.22 -8.27
C ILE A 259 -20.25 3.21 -7.41
N ILE A 260 -20.42 1.97 -7.88
CA ILE A 260 -21.22 0.94 -7.21
C ILE A 260 -20.55 0.49 -5.90
N ASN A 261 -19.23 0.34 -5.92
CA ASN A 261 -18.44 -0.11 -4.77
C ASN A 261 -17.92 1.02 -3.87
N ARG A 262 -18.33 2.30 -4.07
CA ARG A 262 -17.99 3.42 -3.16
C ARG A 262 -18.15 3.07 -1.66
N PRO A 263 -19.22 2.37 -1.20
CA PRO A 263 -19.33 1.95 0.19
C PRO A 263 -18.28 0.93 0.64
N ALA A 264 -17.78 0.07 -0.25
CA ALA A 264 -16.69 -0.86 0.06
C ALA A 264 -15.35 -0.14 0.21
N PHE A 265 -15.09 0.88 -0.62
CA PHE A 265 -13.91 1.75 -0.46
C PHE A 265 -13.99 2.59 0.81
N ASN A 266 -15.16 3.13 1.15
CA ASN A 266 -15.39 3.80 2.42
C ASN A 266 -15.13 2.86 3.61
N LEU A 267 -15.64 1.62 3.56
CA LEU A 267 -15.40 0.64 4.62
C LEU A 267 -13.91 0.27 4.75
N LEU A 268 -13.22 0.07 3.62
CA LEU A 268 -11.78 -0.16 3.59
C LEU A 268 -11.00 1.01 4.23
N ARG A 269 -11.41 2.26 3.97
CA ARG A 269 -10.82 3.44 4.61
C ARG A 269 -11.08 3.47 6.12
N ALA A 270 -12.28 3.12 6.58
CA ALA A 270 -12.56 2.98 8.01
C ALA A 270 -11.68 1.90 8.67
N MET A 271 -11.54 0.75 8.02
CA MET A 271 -10.65 -0.34 8.48
C MET A 271 -9.18 0.09 8.53
N ASN A 272 -8.69 0.77 7.49
CA ASN A 272 -7.35 1.35 7.45
C ASN A 272 -7.15 2.42 8.55
N PHE A 273 -8.16 3.23 8.86
CA PHE A 273 -8.13 4.24 9.92
C PHE A 273 -8.03 3.62 11.33
N GLU A 274 -8.83 2.58 11.61
CA GLU A 274 -8.71 1.83 12.88
C GLU A 274 -7.31 1.19 13.00
N ALA A 275 -6.78 0.61 11.92
CA ALA A 275 -5.43 0.04 11.91
C ALA A 275 -4.37 1.12 12.17
N ALA A 276 -4.45 2.27 11.50
CA ALA A 276 -3.46 3.34 11.59
C ALA A 276 -3.50 4.10 12.93
N THR A 277 -4.64 4.13 13.60
CA THR A 277 -4.81 4.84 14.89
C THR A 277 -4.74 3.94 16.12
N GLY A 278 -5.09 2.66 16.00
CA GLY A 278 -5.31 1.78 17.15
C GLY A 278 -6.55 2.13 17.99
N TYR A 279 -7.46 2.96 17.46
CA TYR A 279 -8.75 3.29 18.07
C TYR A 279 -9.90 2.63 17.32
N THR A 280 -10.95 2.27 18.05
CA THR A 280 -12.21 1.77 17.49
C THR A 280 -13.17 2.93 17.19
N VAL A 281 -13.80 2.84 16.03
CA VAL A 281 -14.78 3.80 15.48
C VAL A 281 -16.00 3.07 14.92
N MET A 282 -15.78 1.89 14.33
CA MET A 282 -16.79 1.06 13.69
C MET A 282 -17.64 0.30 14.71
N THR A 283 -18.94 0.32 14.50
CA THR A 283 -19.96 -0.38 15.30
C THR A 283 -20.04 -1.89 14.95
N GLU A 284 -20.51 -2.70 15.89
CA GLU A 284 -20.50 -4.18 15.79
C GLU A 284 -21.36 -4.74 14.63
N ASP A 285 -22.42 -4.03 14.24
CA ASP A 285 -23.23 -4.32 13.06
C ASP A 285 -22.41 -4.29 11.76
N ILE A 286 -21.46 -3.35 11.66
CA ILE A 286 -20.56 -3.24 10.51
C ILE A 286 -19.50 -4.35 10.57
N ARG A 287 -18.95 -4.67 11.75
CA ARG A 287 -17.90 -5.71 11.91
C ARG A 287 -18.41 -7.11 11.56
N THR A 288 -19.63 -7.44 11.95
CA THR A 288 -20.25 -8.75 11.66
C THR A 288 -20.78 -8.87 10.23
N SER A 289 -20.65 -7.83 9.41
CA SER A 289 -21.18 -7.80 8.05
C SER A 289 -20.37 -8.63 7.04
N VAL A 290 -21.06 -9.12 6.01
CA VAL A 290 -20.46 -9.87 4.88
C VAL A 290 -19.40 -9.02 4.17
N LEU A 291 -19.65 -7.72 3.98
CA LEU A 291 -18.73 -6.81 3.32
C LEU A 291 -17.44 -6.61 4.13
N TYR A 292 -17.54 -6.48 5.46
CA TYR A 292 -16.38 -6.39 6.33
C TYR A 292 -15.53 -7.67 6.27
N MET A 293 -16.15 -8.83 6.44
CA MET A 293 -15.45 -10.11 6.43
C MET A 293 -14.78 -10.40 5.08
N TYR A 294 -15.43 -10.03 3.96
CA TYR A 294 -14.85 -10.13 2.63
C TYR A 294 -13.57 -9.27 2.46
N ILE A 295 -13.54 -8.07 3.02
CA ILE A 295 -12.36 -7.19 2.96
C ILE A 295 -11.28 -7.70 3.92
N MET A 296 -11.66 -8.09 5.14
CA MET A 296 -10.77 -8.63 6.18
C MET A 296 -9.96 -9.84 5.66
N GLN A 297 -10.63 -10.81 5.05
CA GLN A 297 -10.01 -12.03 4.51
C GLN A 297 -8.98 -11.78 3.39
N ARG A 298 -9.01 -10.60 2.75
CA ARG A 298 -8.09 -10.22 1.67
C ARG A 298 -6.89 -9.40 2.13
N LYS A 299 -6.83 -9.00 3.40
CA LYS A 299 -5.68 -8.30 4.00
C LYS A 299 -4.59 -9.31 4.43
N PRO A 300 -3.31 -8.90 4.53
CA PRO A 300 -2.25 -9.77 5.04
C PRO A 300 -2.53 -10.33 6.43
N THR A 301 -1.99 -11.50 6.76
CA THR A 301 -2.20 -12.18 8.06
C THR A 301 -1.74 -11.31 9.24
N SER A 302 -0.56 -10.70 9.11
CA SER A 302 -0.02 -9.65 9.97
C SER A 302 -1.01 -8.52 10.26
N TRP A 303 -1.69 -8.02 9.23
CA TRP A 303 -2.69 -6.97 9.32
C TRP A 303 -3.93 -7.45 10.06
N GLN A 304 -4.42 -8.66 9.73
CA GLN A 304 -5.58 -9.28 10.36
C GLN A 304 -5.36 -9.51 11.87
N GLU A 305 -4.24 -10.13 12.25
CA GLU A 305 -3.86 -10.36 13.66
C GLU A 305 -3.76 -9.05 14.46
N ARG A 306 -3.18 -8.00 13.87
CA ARG A 306 -3.08 -6.70 14.52
C ARG A 306 -4.44 -6.01 14.65
N MET A 307 -5.29 -6.09 13.63
CA MET A 307 -6.65 -5.56 13.65
C MET A 307 -7.49 -6.24 14.75
N LEU A 308 -7.44 -7.57 14.88
CA LEU A 308 -8.15 -8.29 15.94
C LEU A 308 -7.74 -7.78 17.34
N LYS A 309 -6.44 -7.61 17.61
CA LYS A 309 -5.97 -7.04 18.89
C LYS A 309 -6.41 -5.60 19.14
N ILE A 310 -6.61 -4.79 18.09
CA ILE A 310 -7.16 -3.42 18.22
C ILE A 310 -8.65 -3.49 18.58
N ILE A 311 -9.39 -4.42 17.99
CA ILE A 311 -10.81 -4.66 18.27
C ILE A 311 -10.99 -5.15 19.72
N ASP A 312 -10.22 -6.16 20.14
CA ASP A 312 -10.25 -6.72 21.49
C ASP A 312 -9.92 -5.67 22.57
N LYS A 313 -8.99 -4.75 22.27
CA LYS A 313 -8.63 -3.64 23.15
C LYS A 313 -9.78 -2.61 23.28
N GLY A 314 -10.63 -2.47 22.27
CA GLY A 314 -11.87 -1.69 22.31
C GLY A 314 -11.72 -0.18 22.55
N THR A 315 -10.51 0.39 22.53
CA THR A 315 -10.30 1.80 22.92
C THR A 315 -10.96 2.78 21.94
N PRO A 316 -11.96 3.58 22.36
CA PRO A 316 -12.67 4.49 21.46
C PRO A 316 -11.83 5.72 21.10
N LEU A 317 -12.10 6.30 19.93
CA LEU A 317 -11.45 7.53 19.47
C LEU A 317 -11.67 8.70 20.46
N PRO A 318 -10.61 9.40 20.93
CA PRO A 318 -10.75 10.51 21.86
C PRO A 318 -11.36 11.76 21.20
N LYS A 319 -12.11 12.57 21.96
CA LYS A 319 -12.83 13.74 21.43
C LYS A 319 -11.93 14.81 20.79
N ASN A 320 -10.69 14.95 21.28
CA ASN A 320 -9.72 15.93 20.79
C ASN A 320 -8.73 15.31 19.79
N TRP A 321 -9.08 14.19 19.16
CA TRP A 321 -8.22 13.54 18.18
C TRP A 321 -7.93 14.46 16.99
N ARG A 322 -6.67 14.48 16.54
CA ARG A 322 -6.22 15.16 15.33
C ARG A 322 -5.41 14.19 14.49
N LEU A 323 -5.47 14.35 13.18
CA LEU A 323 -4.63 13.61 12.25
C LEU A 323 -3.16 13.94 12.51
N ARG A 324 -2.34 12.92 12.67
CA ARG A 324 -0.89 13.04 12.85
C ARG A 324 -0.22 12.88 11.49
N LEU A 325 0.09 14.01 10.85
CA LEU A 325 0.91 14.06 9.64
C LEU A 325 2.35 14.44 10.00
N PRO A 326 3.35 13.99 9.23
CA PRO A 326 4.68 14.58 9.27
C PRO A 326 4.66 16.01 8.74
N ASP A 327 5.71 16.77 9.05
CA ASP A 327 6.03 17.98 8.28
C ASP A 327 6.62 17.52 6.95
N PHE A 328 5.93 17.80 5.84
CA PHE A 328 6.36 17.32 4.53
C PHE A 328 7.54 18.12 3.95
N GLU A 329 7.82 19.31 4.48
CA GLU A 329 8.88 20.20 4.00
C GLU A 329 10.17 20.13 4.84
N SER A 330 10.23 19.25 5.86
CA SER A 330 11.40 19.05 6.75
C SER A 330 12.72 18.63 6.08
N HIS A 331 12.69 18.36 4.77
CA HIS A 331 13.81 17.96 3.92
C HIS A 331 14.37 19.13 3.08
N LEU A 332 13.77 20.33 3.21
CA LEU A 332 14.26 21.57 2.63
C LEU A 332 15.01 22.37 3.71
N ASN A 333 16.15 22.96 3.35
CA ASN A 333 16.85 23.89 4.24
C ASN A 333 16.08 25.24 4.35
N ASP A 334 16.50 26.14 5.25
CA ASP A 334 15.85 27.45 5.49
C ASP A 334 15.61 28.30 4.22
N ASP A 335 16.44 28.14 3.18
CA ASP A 335 16.33 28.82 1.88
C ASP A 335 15.39 28.12 0.88
N GLY A 336 14.77 26.99 1.25
CA GLY A 336 13.92 26.18 0.37
C GLY A 336 14.68 25.34 -0.67
N VAL A 337 16.01 25.20 -0.51
CA VAL A 337 16.89 24.50 -1.44
C VAL A 337 17.44 23.23 -0.77
N VAL A 338 17.50 22.13 -1.53
CA VAL A 338 18.21 20.91 -1.12
C VAL A 338 19.70 21.12 -1.33
N GLU A 339 20.49 21.09 -0.25
CA GLU A 339 21.95 21.15 -0.35
C GLU A 339 22.50 19.99 -1.19
N ILE A 340 23.43 20.33 -2.07
CA ILE A 340 24.22 19.35 -2.82
C ILE A 340 25.55 19.25 -2.07
N GLU A 341 25.73 18.18 -1.28
CA GLU A 341 27.09 17.75 -0.97
C GLU A 341 27.72 17.28 -2.30
N GLU A 342 28.48 18.17 -2.94
CA GLU A 342 29.42 17.78 -3.97
C GLU A 342 30.49 16.90 -3.31
N GLY A 343 30.23 15.59 -3.31
CA GLY A 343 31.22 14.58 -2.94
C GLY A 343 32.51 14.82 -3.74
N PRO A 344 33.69 14.53 -3.16
CA PRO A 344 34.96 14.94 -3.72
C PRO A 344 35.08 14.51 -5.18
N LEU A 345 35.30 15.50 -6.06
CA LEU A 345 35.56 15.29 -7.49
C LEU A 345 36.54 14.14 -7.65
N LEU A 346 36.05 13.02 -8.18
CA LEU A 346 36.88 11.87 -8.51
C LEU A 346 37.96 12.34 -9.49
N GLN A 347 39.18 12.46 -8.99
CA GLN A 347 40.32 12.76 -9.85
C GLN A 347 40.40 11.64 -10.90
N ALA A 348 40.51 12.05 -12.16
CA ALA A 348 40.66 11.10 -13.25
C ALA A 348 41.86 10.21 -12.94
N TYR A 349 41.66 8.90 -13.05
CA TYR A 349 42.72 7.92 -12.85
C TYR A 349 43.78 8.15 -13.94
N GLU A 350 44.90 8.77 -13.59
CA GLU A 350 46.04 8.86 -14.49
C GLU A 350 46.63 7.45 -14.62
N GLU A 351 46.59 6.91 -15.84
CA GLU A 351 47.17 5.61 -16.17
C GLU A 351 48.71 5.73 -16.23
N GLU A 352 49.42 5.04 -15.33
CA GLU A 352 50.84 4.65 -15.46
C GLU A 352 50.97 3.11 -15.56
#